data_AF-A0A955EWY9-F1
#
_entry.id   AF-A0A955EWY9-F1
#
_cell.length_a   1.000
_cell.length_b   1.000
_cell.length_c   1.000
_cell.angle_alpha   90.00
_cell.angle_beta   90.00
_cell.angle_gamma   90.00
#
_symmetry.space_group_name_H-M   'P 1'
#
loop_
_entity.id
_entity.type
_entity.pdbx_description
1 polymer ?
#
loop_
_entity_poly.entity_id
_entity_poly.type
_entity_poly.pdbx_seq_one_letter_code
_entity_poly.pdbx_strand_id
1 'polypeptide(L)' 'MGPLFVAALFAIGAATWVYTKLQQQTGYGNSQNALIGAGVVGVVLFIAMFATAKMIGL' A
#
# COMPACT_ATOMS: atom_id res chain seq x y z
N MET A 1 18.79 5.71 -4.82
CA MET A 1 17.36 6.07 -4.77
C MET A 1 17.01 6.29 -3.31
N GLY A 2 16.41 7.43 -2.93
CA GLY A 2 16.19 7.72 -1.51
C GLY A 2 15.14 6.82 -0.85
N PRO A 3 15.15 6.69 0.49
CA PRO A 3 14.26 5.78 1.22
C PRO A 3 12.78 6.15 1.05
N LEU A 4 12.49 7.43 0.87
CA LEU A 4 11.15 7.93 0.55
C LEU A 4 10.62 7.32 -0.76
N PHE A 5 11.46 7.26 -1.79
CA PHE A 5 11.07 6.77 -3.11
C PHE A 5 10.81 5.26 -3.08
N VAL A 6 11.68 4.50 -2.40
CA VAL A 6 11.53 3.05 -2.24
C VAL A 6 10.25 2.72 -1.47
N ALA A 7 10.01 3.41 -0.36
CA ALA A 7 8.80 3.22 0.45
C ALA A 7 7.53 3.60 -0.32
N ALA A 8 7.56 4.68 -1.10
CA ALA A 8 6.41 5.11 -1.91
C ALA A 8 6.05 4.07 -2.99
N LEU A 9 7.04 3.56 -3.74
CA LEU A 9 6.79 2.53 -4.75
C LEU A 9 6.25 1.23 -4.15
N PHE A 10 6.84 0.80 -3.02
CA PHE A 10 6.37 -0.37 -2.31
C PHE A 10 4.92 -0.22 -1.84
N ALA A 11 4.60 0.93 -1.22
CA ALA A 11 3.26 1.22 -0.72
C ALA A 11 2.22 1.27 -1.84
N ILE A 12 2.54 1.87 -2.98
CA ILE A 12 1.64 1.92 -4.14
C ILE A 12 1.37 0.51 -4.67
N GLY A 13 2.42 -0.28 -4.90
CA GLY A 13 2.27 -1.66 -5.38
C GLY A 13 1.44 -2.53 -4.43
N ALA A 14 1.69 -2.42 -3.13
CA ALA A 14 0.95 -3.16 -2.11
C ALA A 14 -0.51 -2.69 -2.01
N ALA A 15 -0.77 -1.38 -2.05
CA ALA A 15 -2.13 -0.83 -2.05
C ALA A 15 -2.93 -1.30 -3.29
N THR A 16 -2.32 -1.29 -4.48
CA THR A 16 -2.95 -1.82 -5.69
C THR A 16 -3.28 -3.31 -5.56
N TRP A 17 -2.36 -4.11 -5.02
CA TRP A 17 -2.62 -5.53 -4.78
C TRP A 17 -3.79 -5.75 -3.81
N VAL A 18 -3.82 -5.06 -2.69
CA VAL A 18 -4.92 -5.12 -1.71
C VAL A 18 -6.24 -4.71 -2.34
N TYR A 19 -6.25 -3.63 -3.11
CA TYR A 19 -7.43 -3.18 -3.85
C TYR A 19 -7.96 -4.28 -4.78
N THR A 20 -7.09 -4.92 -5.57
CA THR A 20 -7.52 -6.00 -6.46
C THR A 20 -8.09 -7.20 -5.71
N LYS A 21 -7.55 -7.51 -4.53
CA LYS A 21 -8.05 -8.60 -3.68
C LYS A 21 -9.41 -8.28 -3.07
N LEU A 22 -9.61 -7.06 -2.57
CA LEU A 22 -10.89 -6.61 -2.04
C LEU A 22 -11.97 -6.55 -3.14
N GLN A 23 -11.60 -6.15 -4.34
CA GLN A 23 -12.50 -6.17 -5.50
C GLN A 23 -12.90 -7.60 -5.90
N GLN A 24 -11.94 -8.55 -5.91
CA GLN A 24 -12.22 -9.97 -6.19
C GLN A 24 -13.17 -10.59 -5.15
N GLN A 25 -13.02 -10.25 -3.87
CA GLN A 25 -13.85 -10.79 -2.80
C GLN A 25 -15.28 -10.24 -2.81
N THR A 26 -15.46 -9.01 -3.30
CA THR A 26 -16.75 -8.31 -3.27
C THR A 26 -17.50 -8.39 -4.61
N GLY A 27 -16.99 -9.15 -5.58
CA GLY A 27 -17.60 -9.30 -6.90
C GLY A 27 -17.67 -7.99 -7.68
N TYR A 28 -16.73 -7.07 -7.45
CA TYR A 28 -16.64 -5.75 -8.08
C TYR A 28 -17.79 -4.77 -7.77
N GLY A 29 -18.70 -5.13 -6.84
CA GLY A 29 -19.84 -4.29 -6.46
C GLY A 29 -19.53 -3.27 -5.34
N ASN A 30 -18.41 -3.43 -4.62
CA ASN A 30 -18.07 -2.61 -3.45
C ASN A 30 -16.75 -1.84 -3.61
N SER A 31 -16.66 -1.10 -4.70
CA SER A 31 -15.45 -0.36 -5.06
C SER A 31 -15.05 0.70 -4.03
N GLN A 32 -16.02 1.35 -3.38
CA GLN A 32 -15.75 2.40 -2.40
C GLN A 32 -15.02 1.86 -1.16
N ASN A 33 -15.52 0.78 -0.57
CA ASN A 33 -14.88 0.18 0.61
C ASN A 33 -13.54 -0.46 0.25
N ALA A 34 -13.42 -1.04 -0.96
CA ALA A 34 -12.16 -1.57 -1.46
C ALA A 34 -11.08 -0.47 -1.59
N LEU A 35 -11.46 0.72 -2.05
CA LEU A 35 -10.55 1.86 -2.19
C LEU A 35 -10.11 2.41 -0.83
N ILE A 36 -11.03 2.55 0.12
CA ILE A 36 -10.72 2.98 1.49
C ILE A 36 -9.79 1.97 2.16
N GLY A 37 -10.12 0.67 2.08
CA GLY A 37 -9.30 -0.40 2.65
C GLY A 37 -7.89 -0.43 2.07
N ALA A 38 -7.77 -0.33 0.74
CA ALA A 38 -6.48 -0.26 0.06
C ALA A 38 -5.67 0.99 0.43
N GLY A 39 -6.33 2.14 0.56
CA GLY A 39 -5.69 3.39 0.97
C GLY A 39 -5.14 3.32 2.39
N VAL A 40 -5.92 2.81 3.35
CA VAL A 40 -5.48 2.64 4.74
C VAL A 40 -4.28 1.69 4.82
N VAL A 41 -4.35 0.53 4.15
CA VAL A 41 -3.24 -0.43 4.14
C VAL A 41 -2.00 0.15 3.45
N GLY A 42 -2.18 0.90 2.36
CA GLY A 42 -1.08 1.59 1.67
C GLY A 42 -0.33 2.57 2.56
N VAL A 43 -1.04 3.40 3.34
CA VAL A 43 -0.43 4.34 4.29
C VAL A 43 0.34 3.61 5.39
N VAL A 44 -0.24 2.55 5.96
CA VAL A 44 0.42 1.74 7.01
C VAL A 44 1.71 1.11 6.48
N LEU A 45 1.67 0.52 5.28
CA LEU A 45 2.83 -0.09 4.65
C LEU A 45 3.90 0.93 4.23
N PHE A 46 3.50 2.13 3.81
CA PHE A 46 4.42 3.22 3.56
C PHE A 46 5.22 3.58 4.82
N ILE A 47 4.54 3.80 5.94
CA ILE A 47 5.18 4.17 7.21
C ILE A 47 6.14 3.06 7.66
N ALA A 48 5.68 1.80 7.63
CA ALA A 48 6.49 0.65 8.00
C ALA A 48 7.73 0.50 7.12
N MET A 49 7.57 0.61 5.80
CA MET A 49 8.68 0.48 4.86
C MET A 49 9.64 1.67 4.94
N PHE A 50 9.13 2.89 5.10
CA PHE A 50 9.97 4.08 5.24
C PHE A 50 10.82 4.04 6.52
N ALA A 51 10.22 3.64 7.65
CA ALA A 51 10.94 3.44 8.89
C ALA A 51 12.02 2.35 8.74
N THR A 52 11.68 1.24 8.08
CA THR A 52 12.62 0.13 7.83
C THR A 52 13.77 0.57 6.92
N ALA A 53 13.47 1.23 5.79
CA ALA A 53 14.44 1.73 4.83
C ALA A 53 15.42 2.71 5.49
N LYS A 54 14.91 3.63 6.33
CA LYS A 54 15.73 4.54 7.14
C LYS A 54 16.65 3.82 8.11
N MET A 55 16.18 2.76 8.77
CA MET A 55 16.98 1.99 9.74
C MET A 55 18.12 1.22 9.08
N ILE A 56 17.93 0.74 7.85
CA ILE A 56 18.94 -0.03 7.10
C ILE A 56 19.89 0.83 6.26
N GLY A 57 19.81 2.16 6.39
CA GLY A 57 20.73 3.09 5.71
C GLY A 57 20.48 3.26 4.20
N LEU A 58 19.27 2.93 3.74
CA LEU A 58 18.79 3.23 2.38
C LEU A 58 18.35 4.70 2.28
#